data_AF-A0A354GYF5-F1
#
_entry.id   AF-A0A354GYF5-F1
#
_cell.length_a   1.000
_cell.length_b   1.000
_cell.length_c   1.000
_cell.angle_alpha   90.00
_cell.angle_beta   90.00
_cell.angle_gamma   90.00
#
_symmetry.space_group_name_H-M   'P 1'
#
loop_
_entity.id
_entity.type
_entity.pdbx_description
1 polymer ?
#
loop_
_entity_poly.entity_id
_entity_poly.type
_entity_poly.pdbx_seq_one_letter_code
_entity_poly.pdbx_strand_id
1 'polypeptide(L)'
;MNHRFLLAVLLVGGLVPMAVAADSKSDDKTKLPEAMDLCKYQTPFRNQGGRDTCPYFPPIAALEAAYGRTGVKVDLSVEHLIWLRNLTAGSDKNASGVAEDLSCMVGGGNGMGILRQFAVCRAQDMPYHGENIQTTPFGKTMGVERYDWGKPFSQFVLDRWNFDPHVLPPQARAHARYGIESYKSIAPQDLQDPRKYEEVLADGREIVFSINIHDNAPGPKPGELPVWHFNPDSKAGTVNHFMLIVGYNRPHKFFVVKNQWGSVHYAANPKALAPGWKDALKYEGYTLVGYDYLATCSEAHYITEVAPVGSPRFTSQRALGEWKVTFQHKDAKLLTGVLCWRKLPLAAAGSNKADLRIGDLYTADHQQYRVNAELDGDGTKPYEVKLYVDFVKGVLPTDSTSGAAWSGTLTLPESGKSILSLKSAGGERQKIKDIDVEDVVMTAELGRDTNLLKAMPEPK
;
A
#
# COMPACT_ATOMS: atom_id res chain seq x y z
N MET A 1 46.26 7.21 -13.34
CA MET A 1 45.70 6.19 -14.24
C MET A 1 44.26 6.57 -14.52
N ASN A 2 44.02 7.06 -15.74
CA ASN A 2 42.73 7.55 -16.23
C ASN A 2 41.98 6.37 -16.85
N HIS A 3 40.76 6.08 -16.41
CA HIS A 3 39.83 5.24 -17.16
C HIS A 3 38.58 6.03 -17.52
N ARG A 4 38.56 6.46 -18.78
CA ARG A 4 37.37 6.89 -19.52
C ARG A 4 36.60 5.62 -19.93
N PHE A 5 35.32 5.53 -19.56
CA PHE A 5 34.39 4.59 -20.16
C PHE A 5 33.74 5.24 -21.39
N LEU A 6 33.89 4.58 -22.55
CA LEU A 6 33.20 4.90 -23.80
C LEU A 6 31.76 4.37 -23.70
N LEU A 7 30.77 5.23 -23.92
CA LEU A 7 29.37 4.84 -24.10
C LEU A 7 29.07 4.88 -25.61
N ALA A 8 28.79 3.72 -26.21
CA ALA A 8 28.29 3.62 -27.58
C ALA A 8 26.75 3.66 -27.55
N VAL A 9 26.16 4.72 -28.09
CA VAL A 9 24.72 4.85 -28.29
C VAL A 9 24.39 4.41 -29.72
N LEU A 10 23.63 3.32 -29.84
CA LEU A 10 22.99 2.90 -31.09
C LEU A 10 21.70 3.71 -31.28
N LEU A 11 21.68 4.52 -32.34
CA LEU A 11 20.50 5.19 -32.88
C LEU A 11 19.69 4.20 -33.72
N VAL A 12 18.43 3.94 -33.34
CA VAL A 12 17.45 3.28 -34.21
C VAL A 12 16.15 4.07 -34.20
N GLY A 13 15.82 4.60 -35.37
CA GLY A 13 14.48 4.48 -35.98
C GLY A 13 13.37 5.35 -35.41
N GLY A 14 13.01 6.41 -36.14
CA GLY A 14 11.98 7.37 -35.78
C GLY A 14 10.54 6.86 -35.82
N LEU A 15 9.73 7.44 -34.94
CA LEU A 15 8.28 7.52 -35.01
C LEU A 15 7.91 8.99 -34.82
N VAL A 16 7.23 9.56 -35.82
CA VAL A 16 6.79 10.95 -35.86
C VAL A 16 5.58 11.12 -34.95
N PRO A 17 5.55 12.09 -34.01
CA PRO A 17 4.30 12.47 -33.38
C PRO A 17 3.53 13.44 -34.30
N MET A 18 2.26 13.13 -34.57
CA MET A 18 1.32 14.12 -35.10
C MET A 18 1.08 15.19 -34.03
N ALA A 19 1.75 16.33 -34.18
CA ALA A 19 1.44 17.54 -33.43
C ALA A 19 0.18 18.18 -34.03
N VAL A 20 -0.92 18.13 -33.29
CA VAL A 20 -2.05 19.05 -33.50
C VAL A 20 -1.58 20.41 -32.99
N ALA A 21 -1.42 21.35 -33.92
CA ALA A 21 -1.10 22.74 -33.61
C ALA A 21 -2.28 23.35 -32.83
N ALA A 22 -2.10 23.56 -31.52
CA ALA A 22 -2.96 24.41 -30.73
C ALA A 22 -2.45 25.85 -30.84
N ASP A 23 -3.32 26.72 -31.34
CA ASP A 23 -3.14 28.16 -31.47
C ASP A 23 -2.82 28.77 -30.09
N SER A 24 -1.57 29.19 -29.87
CA SER A 24 -1.12 29.72 -28.59
C SER A 24 -1.44 31.22 -28.50
N LYS A 25 -2.65 31.56 -28.08
CA LYS A 25 -2.88 32.85 -27.42
C LYS A 25 -2.18 32.81 -26.07
N SER A 26 -1.35 33.81 -25.80
CA SER A 26 -0.70 34.00 -24.50
C SER A 26 -1.74 34.41 -23.46
N ASP A 27 -2.55 33.45 -23.00
CA ASP A 27 -3.34 33.62 -21.80
C ASP A 27 -2.38 33.76 -20.63
N ASP A 28 -2.59 34.81 -19.85
CA ASP A 28 -1.88 35.13 -18.63
C ASP A 28 -2.00 33.95 -17.64
N LYS A 29 -1.05 33.01 -17.72
CA LYS A 29 -0.95 31.79 -16.88
C LYS A 29 -0.85 32.08 -15.38
N THR A 30 -0.90 33.33 -14.96
CA THR A 30 -0.78 33.74 -13.55
C THR A 30 -2.12 33.72 -12.80
N LYS A 31 -3.27 33.80 -13.49
CA LYS A 31 -4.58 33.87 -12.82
C LYS A 31 -5.29 32.52 -12.74
N LEU A 32 -5.19 31.88 -11.57
CA LEU A 32 -5.99 30.68 -11.25
C LEU A 32 -7.49 30.98 -11.25
N PRO A 33 -8.34 30.01 -11.64
CA PRO A 33 -9.79 30.18 -11.62
C PRO A 33 -10.29 30.45 -10.20
N GLU A 34 -11.40 31.17 -10.06
CA GLU A 34 -11.99 31.50 -8.75
C GLU A 34 -12.57 30.27 -8.05
N ALA A 35 -12.97 29.25 -8.81
CA ALA A 35 -13.39 27.96 -8.30
C ALA A 35 -12.89 26.85 -9.22
N MET A 36 -12.61 25.69 -8.65
CA MET A 36 -12.24 24.48 -9.37
C MET A 36 -13.08 23.31 -8.87
N ASP A 37 -13.53 22.46 -9.78
CA ASP A 37 -14.42 21.34 -9.49
C ASP A 37 -13.99 20.09 -10.26
N LEU A 38 -13.43 19.12 -9.53
CA LEU A 38 -13.04 17.81 -10.03
C LEU A 38 -14.04 16.71 -9.63
N CYS A 39 -15.20 17.05 -9.07
CA CYS A 39 -16.20 16.08 -8.60
C CYS A 39 -16.65 15.13 -9.72
N LYS A 40 -16.70 15.61 -10.97
CA LYS A 40 -17.07 14.81 -12.15
C LYS A 40 -16.12 13.63 -12.45
N TYR A 41 -14.89 13.66 -11.91
CA TYR A 41 -13.90 12.58 -12.09
C TYR A 41 -13.94 11.56 -10.94
N GLN A 42 -14.73 11.82 -9.91
CA GLN A 42 -14.76 10.98 -8.72
C GLN A 42 -15.67 9.76 -8.90
N THR A 43 -15.26 8.67 -8.29
CA THR A 43 -16.06 7.45 -8.09
C THR A 43 -17.11 7.63 -6.99
N PRO A 44 -18.04 6.67 -6.78
CA PRO A 44 -18.99 6.72 -5.68
C PRO A 44 -18.34 6.93 -4.30
N PHE A 45 -19.11 7.49 -3.36
CA PHE A 45 -18.70 7.62 -1.96
C PHE A 45 -18.62 6.26 -1.27
N ARG A 46 -17.70 6.15 -0.32
CA ARG A 46 -17.48 4.93 0.48
C ARG A 46 -17.60 5.26 1.97
N ASN A 47 -17.64 4.22 2.79
CA ASN A 47 -17.71 4.35 4.24
C ASN A 47 -16.65 3.47 4.91
N GLN A 48 -15.76 4.08 5.70
CA GLN A 48 -14.74 3.37 6.47
C GLN A 48 -15.32 2.57 7.64
N GLY A 49 -16.55 2.85 8.04
CA GLY A 49 -17.18 2.23 9.21
C GLY A 49 -16.46 2.62 10.50
N GLY A 50 -16.41 1.68 11.45
CA GLY A 50 -15.72 1.87 12.73
C GLY A 50 -14.22 1.53 12.70
N ARG A 51 -13.63 1.37 11.52
CA ARG A 51 -12.20 1.07 11.37
C ARG A 51 -11.44 2.38 11.15
N ASP A 52 -10.30 2.58 11.81
CA ASP A 52 -9.42 3.75 11.66
C ASP A 52 -8.66 3.78 10.33
N THR A 53 -9.34 3.44 9.23
CA THR A 53 -8.78 3.21 7.89
C THR A 53 -8.91 4.43 6.98
N CYS A 54 -9.19 5.62 7.55
CA CYS A 54 -9.20 6.89 6.81
C CYS A 54 -7.97 7.11 5.91
N PRO A 55 -6.74 6.69 6.23
CA PRO A 55 -5.59 7.00 5.38
C PRO A 55 -5.54 6.26 4.04
N TYR A 56 -6.42 5.28 3.84
CA TYR A 56 -6.39 4.40 2.66
C TYR A 56 -7.48 4.73 1.63
N PHE A 57 -8.57 5.37 2.05
CA PHE A 57 -9.66 5.76 1.14
C PHE A 57 -9.25 6.89 0.18
N PRO A 58 -8.64 8.01 0.64
CA PRO A 58 -8.26 9.10 -0.24
C PRO A 58 -7.21 8.71 -1.29
N PRO A 59 -6.13 7.96 -0.97
CA PRO A 59 -5.20 7.48 -2.00
C PRO A 59 -5.88 6.64 -3.08
N ILE A 60 -6.81 5.76 -2.70
CA ILE A 60 -7.57 4.94 -3.65
C ILE A 60 -8.46 5.82 -4.53
N ALA A 61 -9.22 6.75 -3.94
CA ALA A 61 -10.08 7.65 -4.71
C ALA A 61 -9.28 8.57 -5.65
N ALA A 62 -8.11 9.06 -5.22
CA ALA A 62 -7.18 9.81 -6.06
C ALA A 62 -6.68 8.96 -7.23
N LEU A 63 -6.31 7.70 -6.98
CA LEU A 63 -5.83 6.77 -8.00
C LEU A 63 -6.91 6.45 -9.04
N GLU A 64 -8.14 6.23 -8.60
CA GLU A 64 -9.29 6.01 -9.49
C GLU A 64 -9.55 7.21 -10.39
N ALA A 65 -9.54 8.43 -9.82
CA ALA A 65 -9.71 9.66 -10.59
C ALA A 65 -8.56 9.85 -11.61
N ALA A 66 -7.32 9.57 -11.20
CA ALA A 66 -6.15 9.67 -12.06
C ALA A 66 -6.20 8.66 -13.23
N TYR A 67 -6.60 7.41 -13.00
CA TYR A 67 -6.86 6.44 -14.08
C TYR A 67 -8.07 6.84 -14.94
N GLY A 68 -9.12 7.42 -14.35
CA GLY A 68 -10.28 7.91 -15.08
C GLY A 68 -9.90 8.94 -16.15
N ARG A 69 -8.89 9.78 -15.87
CA ARG A 69 -8.34 10.76 -16.82
C ARG A 69 -7.55 10.12 -17.98
N THR A 70 -7.04 8.91 -17.81
CA THR A 70 -6.42 8.14 -18.90
C THR A 70 -7.42 7.29 -19.69
N GLY A 71 -8.71 7.36 -19.33
CA GLY A 71 -9.79 6.58 -19.95
C GLY A 71 -10.05 5.24 -19.27
N VAL A 72 -9.32 4.90 -18.20
CA VAL A 72 -9.49 3.66 -17.44
C VAL A 72 -10.44 3.91 -16.27
N LYS A 73 -11.68 3.41 -16.37
CA LYS A 73 -12.64 3.41 -15.26
C LYS A 73 -12.42 2.17 -14.39
N VAL A 74 -12.17 2.37 -13.11
CA VAL A 74 -11.90 1.29 -12.17
C VAL A 74 -12.45 1.59 -10.78
N ASP A 75 -12.86 0.53 -10.08
CA ASP A 75 -13.21 0.52 -8.66
C ASP A 75 -12.18 -0.34 -7.93
N LEU A 76 -11.34 0.29 -7.12
CA LEU A 76 -10.15 -0.31 -6.49
C LEU A 76 -10.40 -0.73 -5.05
N SER A 77 -9.69 -1.78 -4.61
CA SER A 77 -9.83 -2.29 -3.25
C SER A 77 -9.03 -1.44 -2.25
N VAL A 78 -9.76 -0.82 -1.33
CA VAL A 78 -9.17 -0.21 -0.12
C VAL A 78 -8.62 -1.29 0.81
N GLU A 79 -9.31 -2.43 0.92
CA GLU A 79 -8.89 -3.54 1.78
C GLU A 79 -7.52 -4.09 1.36
N HIS A 80 -7.29 -4.24 0.06
CA HIS A 80 -6.01 -4.72 -0.45
C HIS A 80 -4.89 -3.72 -0.17
N LEU A 81 -5.15 -2.41 -0.24
CA LEU A 81 -4.16 -1.39 0.14
C LEU A 81 -3.81 -1.47 1.63
N ILE A 82 -4.81 -1.67 2.49
CA ILE A 82 -4.60 -1.88 3.94
C ILE A 82 -3.75 -3.13 4.17
N TRP A 83 -4.11 -4.24 3.52
CA TRP A 83 -3.37 -5.49 3.59
C TRP A 83 -1.90 -5.32 3.18
N LEU A 84 -1.64 -4.69 2.03
CA LEU A 84 -0.29 -4.42 1.53
C LEU A 84 0.52 -3.59 2.52
N ARG A 85 -0.06 -2.49 3.02
CA ARG A 85 0.62 -1.65 4.01
C ARG A 85 0.95 -2.46 5.25
N ASN A 86 -0.01 -3.19 5.80
CA ASN A 86 0.15 -3.84 7.11
C ASN A 86 1.09 -5.03 7.04
N LEU A 87 1.01 -5.85 5.98
CA LEU A 87 1.95 -6.95 5.73
C LEU A 87 3.38 -6.45 5.52
N THR A 88 3.54 -5.32 4.82
CA THR A 88 4.86 -4.76 4.52
C THR A 88 5.36 -3.79 5.58
N ALA A 89 4.56 -3.53 6.63
CA ALA A 89 4.98 -2.71 7.75
C ALA A 89 6.21 -3.35 8.43
N GLY A 90 7.28 -2.57 8.55
CA GLY A 90 8.50 -2.98 9.24
C GLY A 90 8.48 -2.56 10.70
N SER A 91 8.90 -3.45 11.59
CA SER A 91 9.52 -3.04 12.84
C SER A 91 10.97 -3.52 12.89
N ASP A 92 11.79 -2.80 13.64
CA ASP A 92 13.21 -3.12 13.85
C ASP A 92 13.41 -4.29 14.83
N LYS A 93 12.35 -5.05 15.13
CA LYS A 93 12.40 -6.17 16.06
C LYS A 93 13.05 -7.36 15.36
N ASN A 94 14.30 -7.66 15.73
CA ASN A 94 15.05 -8.83 15.25
C ASN A 94 14.83 -10.09 16.12
N ALA A 95 13.76 -10.12 16.92
CA ALA A 95 13.47 -11.26 17.80
C ALA A 95 12.69 -12.34 17.05
N SER A 96 13.09 -13.61 17.23
CA SER A 96 12.33 -14.75 16.69
C SER A 96 10.91 -14.77 17.24
N GLY A 97 9.95 -15.18 16.41
CA GLY A 97 8.54 -15.39 16.82
C GLY A 97 7.73 -14.11 17.09
N VAL A 98 8.37 -12.94 17.20
CA VAL A 98 7.66 -11.67 17.43
C VAL A 98 7.20 -11.09 16.10
N ALA A 99 5.92 -10.72 16.03
CA ALA A 99 5.32 -10.06 14.89
C ALA A 99 6.09 -8.77 14.53
N GLU A 100 6.56 -8.73 13.28
CA GLU A 100 7.20 -7.59 12.67
C GLU A 100 6.24 -6.75 11.82
N ASP A 101 5.24 -7.40 11.25
CA ASP A 101 4.19 -6.79 10.46
C ASP A 101 2.93 -6.56 11.32
N LEU A 102 1.89 -6.01 10.69
CA LEU A 102 0.65 -5.67 11.34
C LEU A 102 -0.47 -6.56 10.84
N SER A 103 -1.51 -6.72 11.66
CA SER A 103 -2.76 -7.30 11.17
C SER A 103 -3.35 -6.43 10.08
N CYS A 104 -3.80 -7.04 8.98
CA CYS A 104 -4.52 -6.36 7.90
C CYS A 104 -5.81 -5.63 8.35
N MET A 105 -6.22 -5.78 9.61
CA MET A 105 -7.43 -5.15 10.14
C MET A 105 -7.18 -3.80 10.82
N VAL A 106 -5.93 -3.48 11.13
CA VAL A 106 -5.56 -2.23 11.80
C VAL A 106 -5.49 -1.08 10.81
N GLY A 107 -6.00 0.08 11.25
CA GLY A 107 -5.93 1.34 10.53
C GLY A 107 -4.60 2.09 10.71
N GLY A 108 -4.63 3.40 10.41
CA GLY A 108 -3.49 4.31 10.58
C GLY A 108 -2.39 4.19 9.52
N GLY A 109 -1.44 5.12 9.50
CA GLY A 109 -0.37 5.19 8.48
C GLY A 109 -0.73 6.07 7.27
N ASN A 110 -0.01 5.92 6.16
CA ASN A 110 -0.22 6.66 4.91
C ASN A 110 -0.12 5.69 3.72
N GLY A 111 -1.13 5.70 2.83
CA GLY A 111 -1.21 4.78 1.69
C GLY A 111 -0.45 5.20 0.42
N MET A 112 -0.01 6.46 0.30
CA MET A 112 0.55 6.99 -0.95
C MET A 112 1.88 6.31 -1.35
N GLY A 113 2.78 6.12 -0.39
CA GLY A 113 4.06 5.44 -0.63
C GLY A 113 3.89 3.98 -1.07
N ILE A 114 2.87 3.30 -0.52
CA ILE A 114 2.56 1.90 -0.84
C ILE A 114 2.11 1.76 -2.29
N LEU A 115 1.27 2.66 -2.80
CA LEU A 115 0.81 2.65 -4.20
C LEU A 115 1.94 2.84 -5.22
N ARG A 116 3.08 3.39 -4.80
CA ARG A 116 4.28 3.49 -5.66
C ARG A 116 5.03 2.17 -5.72
N GLN A 117 5.06 1.42 -4.63
CA GLN A 117 5.81 0.16 -4.53
C GLN A 117 4.99 -1.03 -5.05
N PHE A 118 3.68 -0.99 -4.85
CA PHE A 118 2.77 -2.10 -5.07
C PHE A 118 1.57 -1.67 -5.90
N ALA A 119 1.02 -2.64 -6.64
CA ALA A 119 -0.27 -2.54 -7.29
C ALA A 119 -1.40 -2.99 -6.36
N VAL A 120 -2.55 -2.37 -6.49
CA VAL A 120 -3.81 -2.78 -5.86
C VAL A 120 -4.71 -3.50 -6.86
N CYS A 121 -5.66 -4.28 -6.35
CA CYS A 121 -6.66 -5.01 -7.13
C CYS A 121 -7.97 -4.24 -7.18
N ARG A 122 -8.99 -4.77 -7.86
CA ARG A 122 -10.32 -4.18 -7.86
C ARG A 122 -11.06 -4.47 -6.56
N ALA A 123 -12.01 -3.63 -6.19
CA ALA A 123 -12.84 -3.83 -5.00
C ALA A 123 -13.61 -5.15 -5.03
N GLN A 124 -14.04 -5.61 -6.21
CA GLN A 124 -14.70 -6.92 -6.36
C GLN A 124 -13.77 -8.11 -6.05
N ASP A 125 -12.45 -7.94 -6.21
CA ASP A 125 -11.48 -9.02 -5.96
C ASP A 125 -11.19 -9.17 -4.46
N MET A 126 -11.25 -8.05 -3.72
CA MET A 126 -11.08 -7.99 -2.26
C MET A 126 -11.97 -6.88 -1.69
N PRO A 127 -13.25 -7.20 -1.37
CA PRO A 127 -14.19 -6.21 -0.86
C PRO A 127 -13.75 -5.59 0.47
N TYR A 128 -14.17 -4.35 0.72
CA TYR A 128 -13.90 -3.70 1.99
C TYR A 128 -14.77 -4.29 3.10
N HIS A 129 -14.15 -4.55 4.25
CA HIS A 129 -14.85 -5.00 5.45
C HIS A 129 -15.09 -3.81 6.38
N GLY A 130 -16.33 -3.29 6.47
CA GLY A 130 -16.64 -2.16 7.36
C GLY A 130 -16.51 -2.47 8.86
N GLU A 131 -16.49 -3.75 9.22
CA GLU A 131 -16.41 -4.25 10.59
C GLU A 131 -15.02 -4.83 10.88
N ASN A 132 -14.62 -4.84 12.16
CA ASN A 132 -13.39 -5.49 12.57
C ASN A 132 -13.57 -7.02 12.60
N ILE A 133 -13.25 -7.70 11.50
CA ILE A 133 -13.35 -9.16 11.40
C ILE A 133 -12.45 -9.94 12.38
N GLN A 134 -11.47 -9.32 13.05
CA GLN A 134 -10.67 -9.99 14.09
C GLN A 134 -11.50 -10.40 15.31
N THR A 135 -12.58 -9.68 15.60
CA THR A 135 -13.43 -9.96 16.78
C THR A 135 -14.56 -10.96 16.49
N THR A 136 -14.73 -11.32 15.22
CA THR A 136 -15.73 -12.30 14.76
C THR A 136 -15.35 -13.72 15.17
N PRO A 137 -16.27 -14.71 15.08
CA PRO A 137 -15.93 -16.12 15.29
C PRO A 137 -14.78 -16.61 14.42
N PHE A 138 -14.64 -16.07 13.19
CA PHE A 138 -13.52 -16.39 12.30
C PHE A 138 -12.18 -15.87 12.85
N GLY A 139 -12.12 -14.62 13.32
CA GLY A 139 -10.89 -14.10 13.96
C GLY A 139 -10.47 -14.91 15.19
N LYS A 140 -11.44 -15.36 15.98
CA LYS A 140 -11.20 -16.22 17.16
C LYS A 140 -10.66 -17.60 16.79
N THR A 141 -11.17 -18.23 15.73
CA THR A 141 -10.65 -19.54 15.28
C THR A 141 -9.22 -19.42 14.75
N MET A 142 -8.84 -18.23 14.30
CA MET A 142 -7.49 -17.90 13.85
C MET A 142 -6.56 -17.40 14.97
N GLY A 143 -7.08 -17.16 16.19
CA GLY A 143 -6.30 -16.74 17.35
C GLY A 143 -5.85 -15.28 17.34
N VAL A 144 -6.47 -14.42 16.51
CA VAL A 144 -6.11 -12.99 16.37
C VAL A 144 -7.03 -12.05 17.14
N GLU A 145 -8.00 -12.57 17.89
CA GLU A 145 -8.96 -11.76 18.65
C GLU A 145 -8.31 -10.92 19.75
N ARG A 146 -7.12 -11.32 20.20
CA ARG A 146 -6.31 -10.62 21.21
C ARG A 146 -5.18 -9.78 20.62
N TYR A 147 -5.13 -9.64 19.30
CA TYR A 147 -4.11 -8.83 18.65
C TYR A 147 -4.17 -7.39 19.14
N ASP A 148 -3.03 -6.88 19.57
CA ASP A 148 -2.82 -5.49 20.00
C ASP A 148 -1.46 -5.07 19.46
N TRP A 149 -1.46 -4.08 18.56
CA TRP A 149 -0.24 -3.62 17.90
C TRP A 149 0.82 -3.10 18.88
N GLY A 150 0.40 -2.63 20.07
CA GLY A 150 1.29 -2.16 21.12
C GLY A 150 1.97 -3.27 21.92
N LYS A 151 1.63 -4.54 21.67
CA LYS A 151 2.13 -5.70 22.43
C LYS A 151 2.83 -6.70 21.52
N PRO A 152 3.81 -7.47 22.03
CA PRO A 152 4.33 -8.62 21.31
C PRO A 152 3.20 -9.58 20.93
N PHE A 153 3.25 -10.07 19.69
CA PHE A 153 2.28 -11.03 19.15
C PHE A 153 3.04 -12.09 18.34
N SER A 154 2.46 -13.27 18.17
CA SER A 154 3.07 -14.36 17.41
C SER A 154 3.07 -14.03 15.91
N GLN A 155 4.26 -13.98 15.29
CA GLN A 155 4.38 -13.81 13.84
C GLN A 155 3.68 -14.95 13.09
N PHE A 156 3.80 -16.18 13.57
CA PHE A 156 3.14 -17.35 12.96
C PHE A 156 1.62 -17.19 12.92
N VAL A 157 1.01 -16.77 14.04
CA VAL A 157 -0.45 -16.55 14.10
C VAL A 157 -0.88 -15.42 13.17
N LEU A 158 -0.07 -14.36 13.09
CA LEU A 158 -0.36 -13.20 12.25
C LEU A 158 -0.23 -13.53 10.76
N ASP A 159 0.78 -14.27 10.35
CA ASP A 159 0.95 -14.76 8.98
C ASP A 159 -0.21 -15.66 8.58
N ARG A 160 -0.54 -16.63 9.46
CA ARG A 160 -1.66 -17.53 9.25
C ARG A 160 -2.96 -16.77 9.05
N TRP A 161 -3.13 -15.63 9.72
CA TRP A 161 -4.27 -14.75 9.53
C TRP A 161 -4.18 -13.94 8.22
N ASN A 162 -3.09 -13.19 8.03
CA ASN A 162 -2.92 -12.28 6.91
C ASN A 162 -2.96 -12.98 5.55
N PHE A 163 -2.54 -14.25 5.47
CA PHE A 163 -2.56 -15.03 4.23
C PHE A 163 -3.74 -16.00 4.10
N ASP A 164 -4.69 -15.99 5.04
CA ASP A 164 -5.88 -16.82 4.88
C ASP A 164 -6.69 -16.40 3.63
N PRO A 165 -7.17 -17.32 2.79
CA PRO A 165 -7.97 -16.97 1.60
C PRO A 165 -9.26 -16.16 1.89
N HIS A 166 -9.78 -16.19 3.13
CA HIS A 166 -10.89 -15.31 3.53
C HIS A 166 -10.45 -13.86 3.77
N VAL A 167 -9.16 -13.65 4.06
CA VAL A 167 -8.54 -12.34 4.28
C VAL A 167 -7.89 -11.82 3.01
N LEU A 168 -7.06 -12.64 2.36
CA LEU A 168 -6.43 -12.35 1.06
C LEU A 168 -6.93 -13.36 0.02
N PRO A 169 -8.02 -13.07 -0.69
CA PRO A 169 -8.50 -13.95 -1.73
C PRO A 169 -7.48 -14.12 -2.86
N PRO A 170 -7.38 -15.32 -3.48
CA PRO A 170 -6.42 -15.59 -4.55
C PRO A 170 -6.50 -14.59 -5.72
N GLN A 171 -7.72 -14.16 -6.07
CA GLN A 171 -7.95 -13.18 -7.12
C GLN A 171 -7.38 -11.79 -6.80
N ALA A 172 -7.32 -11.39 -5.52
CA ALA A 172 -6.75 -10.10 -5.12
C ALA A 172 -5.28 -10.00 -5.51
N ARG A 173 -4.54 -11.10 -5.30
CA ARG A 173 -3.13 -11.24 -5.66
C ARG A 173 -2.93 -11.36 -7.17
N ALA A 174 -3.78 -12.14 -7.86
CA ALA A 174 -3.68 -12.33 -9.31
C ALA A 174 -4.07 -11.07 -10.12
N HIS A 175 -4.98 -10.24 -9.59
CA HIS A 175 -5.55 -9.08 -10.28
C HIS A 175 -5.00 -7.74 -9.79
N ALA A 176 -3.95 -7.74 -8.96
CA ALA A 176 -3.21 -6.55 -8.56
C ALA A 176 -2.52 -5.92 -9.78
N ARG A 177 -3.07 -4.81 -10.30
CA ARG A 177 -2.62 -4.22 -11.57
C ARG A 177 -2.53 -2.69 -11.59
N TYR A 178 -3.01 -2.01 -10.55
CA TYR A 178 -3.19 -0.55 -10.54
C TYR A 178 -2.31 0.10 -9.50
N GLY A 179 -1.53 1.12 -9.86
CA GLY A 179 -0.64 1.82 -8.94
C GLY A 179 -0.12 3.13 -9.53
N ILE A 180 0.81 3.79 -8.85
CA ILE A 180 1.33 5.11 -9.26
C ILE A 180 2.80 5.06 -9.63
N GLU A 181 3.19 5.71 -10.70
CA GLU A 181 4.59 5.88 -11.04
C GLU A 181 5.25 6.90 -10.11
N SER A 182 4.54 8.02 -9.90
CA SER A 182 5.04 9.11 -9.07
C SER A 182 3.92 9.87 -8.37
N TYR A 183 4.27 10.46 -7.23
CA TYR A 183 3.49 11.46 -6.52
C TYR A 183 4.42 12.55 -6.00
N LYS A 184 3.84 13.69 -5.62
CA LYS A 184 4.54 14.75 -4.90
C LYS A 184 3.85 15.03 -3.58
N SER A 185 4.65 15.42 -2.59
CA SER A 185 4.15 16.02 -1.35
C SER A 185 4.17 17.53 -1.46
N ILE A 186 3.17 18.20 -0.91
CA ILE A 186 3.25 19.64 -0.63
C ILE A 186 4.33 19.82 0.44
N ALA A 187 5.22 20.80 0.24
CA ALA A 187 6.34 21.00 1.16
C ALA A 187 5.82 21.46 2.53
N PRO A 188 6.51 21.13 3.65
CA PRO A 188 6.03 21.47 4.99
C PRO A 188 5.71 22.96 5.18
N GLN A 189 6.51 23.86 4.61
CA GLN A 189 6.27 25.31 4.68
C GLN A 189 5.04 25.80 3.89
N ASP A 190 4.54 24.97 2.96
CA ASP A 190 3.43 25.29 2.05
C ASP A 190 2.10 24.65 2.51
N LEU A 191 2.11 23.78 3.53
CA LEU A 191 0.91 23.04 4.00
C LEU A 191 -0.21 23.96 4.51
N GLN A 192 0.13 25.16 4.95
CA GLN A 192 -0.83 26.14 5.47
C GLN A 192 -1.22 27.20 4.42
N ASP A 193 -0.68 27.15 3.20
CA ASP A 193 -0.96 28.13 2.15
C ASP A 193 -2.05 27.60 1.20
N PRO A 194 -3.30 28.11 1.25
CA PRO A 194 -4.36 27.66 0.37
C PRO A 194 -4.02 27.82 -1.11
N ARG A 195 -3.19 28.82 -1.47
CA ARG A 195 -2.80 29.06 -2.85
C ARG A 195 -2.09 27.85 -3.46
N LYS A 196 -1.27 27.15 -2.67
CA LYS A 196 -0.54 25.96 -3.12
C LYS A 196 -1.47 24.80 -3.46
N TYR A 197 -2.55 24.65 -2.70
CA TYR A 197 -3.59 23.67 -2.98
C TYR A 197 -4.40 24.04 -4.23
N GLU A 198 -4.74 25.33 -4.38
CA GLU A 198 -5.41 25.82 -5.59
C GLU A 198 -4.58 25.58 -6.86
N GLU A 199 -3.27 25.81 -6.82
CA GLU A 199 -2.35 25.57 -7.94
C GLU A 199 -2.38 24.12 -8.40
N VAL A 200 -2.33 23.17 -7.46
CA VAL A 200 -2.39 21.73 -7.75
C VAL A 200 -3.77 21.32 -8.30
N LEU A 201 -4.85 21.83 -7.71
CA LEU A 201 -6.21 21.54 -8.16
C LEU A 201 -6.48 22.11 -9.55
N ALA A 202 -5.96 23.30 -9.85
CA ALA A 202 -6.06 23.91 -11.18
C ALA A 202 -5.27 23.15 -12.25
N ASP A 203 -4.21 22.44 -11.88
CA ASP A 203 -3.52 21.45 -12.74
C ASP A 203 -4.33 20.15 -12.93
N GLY A 204 -5.53 20.08 -12.34
CA GLY A 204 -6.44 18.96 -12.48
C GLY A 204 -6.05 17.76 -11.62
N ARG A 205 -5.44 17.97 -10.45
CA ARG A 205 -5.01 16.88 -9.56
C ARG A 205 -5.69 16.98 -8.21
N GLU A 206 -6.25 15.88 -7.75
CA GLU A 206 -6.80 15.75 -6.41
C GLU A 206 -5.68 15.67 -5.37
N ILE A 207 -5.95 16.15 -4.16
CA ILE A 207 -4.96 16.23 -3.07
C ILE A 207 -5.42 15.36 -1.91
N VAL A 208 -4.69 14.29 -1.63
CA VAL A 208 -4.80 13.53 -0.38
C VAL A 208 -4.21 14.40 0.71
N PHE A 209 -4.95 14.70 1.77
CA PHE A 209 -4.45 15.51 2.88
C PHE A 209 -4.92 14.96 4.20
N SER A 210 -4.18 15.27 5.26
CA SER A 210 -4.54 14.94 6.63
C SER A 210 -4.69 16.20 7.47
N ILE A 211 -5.69 16.19 8.36
CA ILE A 211 -5.94 17.24 9.35
C ILE A 211 -6.22 16.61 10.72
N ASN A 212 -5.92 17.32 11.80
CA ASN A 212 -6.50 16.98 13.10
C ASN A 212 -7.94 17.50 13.13
N ILE A 213 -8.92 16.61 13.25
CA ILE A 213 -10.31 17.02 13.45
C ILE A 213 -10.46 17.49 14.89
N HIS A 214 -11.01 18.69 15.10
CA HIS A 214 -11.27 19.20 16.43
C HIS A 214 -12.71 18.93 16.90
N ASP A 215 -12.90 18.84 18.22
CA ASP A 215 -14.21 18.76 18.85
C ASP A 215 -15.09 19.92 18.38
N ASN A 216 -16.33 19.62 17.98
CA ASN A 216 -17.26 20.56 17.34
C ASN A 216 -16.92 20.98 15.90
N ALA A 217 -16.09 20.24 15.15
CA ALA A 217 -16.08 20.36 13.68
C ALA A 217 -17.52 20.17 13.16
N PRO A 218 -18.23 21.25 12.79
CA PRO A 218 -19.68 21.21 12.76
C PRO A 218 -20.13 20.56 11.46
N GLY A 219 -20.85 19.44 11.55
CA GLY A 219 -21.90 19.18 10.56
C GLY A 219 -22.91 20.33 10.66
N PRO A 220 -23.46 20.84 9.54
CA PRO A 220 -24.31 22.02 9.57
C PRO A 220 -25.51 21.78 10.48
N LYS A 221 -25.61 22.52 11.60
CA LYS A 221 -26.89 22.65 12.31
C LYS A 221 -27.84 23.54 11.49
N PRO A 222 -29.16 23.48 11.71
CA PRO A 222 -30.08 24.38 11.04
C PRO A 222 -29.68 25.85 11.21
N GLY A 223 -29.34 26.53 10.12
CA GLY A 223 -28.93 27.94 10.09
C GLY A 223 -27.42 28.19 10.19
N GLU A 224 -26.59 27.15 10.34
CA GLU A 224 -25.13 27.26 10.32
C GLU A 224 -24.55 27.18 8.89
N LEU A 225 -23.27 27.55 8.73
CA LEU A 225 -22.58 27.43 7.45
C LEU A 225 -22.37 25.94 7.10
N PRO A 226 -22.47 25.54 5.82
CA PRO A 226 -22.24 24.15 5.40
C PRO A 226 -20.75 23.74 5.39
N VAL A 227 -19.88 24.56 5.96
CA VAL A 227 -18.42 24.47 5.87
C VAL A 227 -17.84 24.17 7.25
N TRP A 228 -16.96 23.17 7.32
CA TRP A 228 -16.18 22.88 8.52
C TRP A 228 -15.13 23.97 8.71
N HIS A 229 -15.22 24.70 9.82
CA HIS A 229 -14.25 25.71 10.21
C HIS A 229 -13.42 25.22 11.40
N PHE A 230 -12.17 25.65 11.41
CA PHE A 230 -11.23 25.36 12.46
C PHE A 230 -11.49 26.29 13.65
N ASN A 231 -11.67 25.69 14.83
CA ASN A 231 -11.77 26.44 16.08
C ASN A 231 -10.50 26.15 16.92
N PRO A 232 -9.55 27.09 17.03
CA PRO A 232 -8.32 26.86 17.78
C PRO A 232 -8.54 26.63 19.28
N ASP A 233 -9.67 27.08 19.83
CA ASP A 233 -10.02 26.90 21.25
C ASP A 233 -10.64 25.52 21.53
N SER A 234 -10.98 24.76 20.49
CA SER A 234 -11.52 23.42 20.63
C SER A 234 -10.43 22.38 20.77
N LYS A 235 -10.72 21.30 21.50
CA LYS A 235 -9.76 20.22 21.72
C LYS A 235 -9.52 19.47 20.40
N ALA A 236 -8.25 19.30 20.05
CA ALA A 236 -7.87 18.45 18.93
C ALA A 236 -8.29 16.99 19.23
N GLY A 237 -8.91 16.34 18.25
CA GLY A 237 -9.06 14.90 18.24
C GLY A 237 -7.69 14.24 18.26
N THR A 238 -7.62 13.04 18.85
CA THR A 238 -6.36 12.31 18.99
C THR A 238 -5.92 11.60 17.71
N VAL A 239 -6.68 11.74 16.62
CA VAL A 239 -6.49 10.98 15.38
C VAL A 239 -6.46 11.93 14.18
N ASN A 240 -5.35 11.90 13.43
CA ASN A 240 -5.26 12.53 12.12
C ASN A 240 -6.31 11.90 11.18
N HIS A 241 -7.15 12.72 10.57
CA HIS A 241 -8.14 12.28 9.60
C HIS A 241 -7.68 12.62 8.19
N PHE A 242 -7.67 11.62 7.31
CA PHE A 242 -7.29 11.77 5.92
C PHE A 242 -8.52 11.88 5.05
N MET A 243 -8.50 12.81 4.09
CA MET A 243 -9.55 12.99 3.10
C MET A 243 -8.95 13.36 1.74
N LEU A 244 -9.81 13.50 0.73
CA LEU A 244 -9.40 13.89 -0.62
C LEU A 244 -9.99 15.26 -0.99
N ILE A 245 -9.16 16.26 -1.23
CA ILE A 245 -9.59 17.54 -1.82
C ILE A 245 -9.77 17.36 -3.32
N VAL A 246 -10.96 17.68 -3.82
CA VAL A 246 -11.37 17.54 -5.22
C VAL A 246 -11.81 18.87 -5.84
N GLY A 247 -11.63 19.98 -5.13
CA GLY A 247 -12.00 21.29 -5.65
C GLY A 247 -11.85 22.38 -4.61
N TYR A 248 -12.11 23.61 -5.04
CA TYR A 248 -12.12 24.77 -4.17
C TYR A 248 -13.09 25.83 -4.67
N ASN A 249 -13.49 26.72 -3.76
CA ASN A 249 -14.20 27.95 -4.06
C ASN A 249 -13.52 29.10 -3.29
N ARG A 250 -12.71 29.88 -4.01
CA ARG A 250 -11.90 30.96 -3.42
C ARG A 250 -12.76 32.11 -2.88
N PRO A 251 -13.80 32.61 -3.59
CA PRO A 251 -14.69 33.64 -3.05
C PRO A 251 -15.29 33.27 -1.68
N HIS A 252 -15.63 32.00 -1.49
CA HIS A 252 -16.21 31.48 -0.24
C HIS A 252 -15.18 30.82 0.71
N LYS A 253 -13.90 30.78 0.33
CA LYS A 253 -12.75 30.26 1.10
C LYS A 253 -12.92 28.84 1.65
N PHE A 254 -13.35 27.91 0.80
CA PHE A 254 -13.42 26.49 1.17
C PHE A 254 -12.86 25.57 0.08
N PHE A 255 -12.46 24.38 0.52
CA PHE A 255 -12.17 23.20 -0.28
C PHE A 255 -13.39 22.29 -0.36
N VAL A 256 -13.55 21.61 -1.50
CA VAL A 256 -14.53 20.55 -1.71
C VAL A 256 -13.82 19.23 -1.44
N VAL A 257 -14.34 18.44 -0.51
CA VAL A 257 -13.63 17.29 0.06
C VAL A 257 -14.48 16.03 -0.03
N LYS A 258 -13.92 14.99 -0.64
CA LYS A 258 -14.49 13.64 -0.60
C LYS A 258 -14.04 12.97 0.69
N ASN A 259 -15.00 12.78 1.59
CA ASN A 259 -14.83 12.08 2.86
C ASN A 259 -15.29 10.61 2.73
N GLN A 260 -14.93 9.78 3.69
CA GLN A 260 -15.20 8.33 3.73
C GLN A 260 -16.14 7.96 4.88
N TRP A 261 -17.07 8.85 5.22
CA TRP A 261 -18.17 8.62 6.17
C TRP A 261 -19.53 8.54 5.46
N GLY A 262 -19.52 8.33 4.15
CA GLY A 262 -20.70 8.44 3.29
C GLY A 262 -20.94 9.86 2.75
N SER A 263 -22.05 10.01 2.04
CA SER A 263 -22.44 11.26 1.38
C SER A 263 -23.04 12.27 2.36
N VAL A 264 -22.65 13.54 2.22
CA VAL A 264 -23.33 14.67 2.90
C VAL A 264 -24.58 15.08 2.14
N HIS A 265 -25.70 15.31 2.84
CA HIS A 265 -26.99 15.64 2.23
C HIS A 265 -27.47 17.06 2.55
N TYR A 266 -27.01 18.05 1.79
CA TYR A 266 -27.39 19.45 1.97
C TYR A 266 -28.85 19.70 1.55
N ALA A 267 -29.30 19.04 0.48
CA ALA A 267 -30.67 19.16 -0.02
C ALA A 267 -31.72 18.55 0.91
N ALA A 268 -31.35 17.59 1.77
CA ALA A 268 -32.27 16.96 2.72
C ALA A 268 -32.71 17.92 3.84
N ASN A 269 -31.97 19.02 4.06
CA ASN A 269 -32.37 20.08 4.97
C ASN A 269 -32.08 21.47 4.36
N PRO A 270 -32.89 21.93 3.38
CA PRO A 270 -32.64 23.19 2.68
C PRO A 270 -32.69 24.42 3.59
N LYS A 271 -33.37 24.31 4.75
CA LYS A 271 -33.42 25.34 5.79
C LYS A 271 -32.14 25.38 6.65
N ALA A 272 -31.25 24.40 6.51
CA ALA A 272 -29.96 24.38 7.20
C ALA A 272 -28.89 25.21 6.49
N LEU A 273 -29.04 25.49 5.19
CA LEU A 273 -28.10 26.37 4.50
C LEU A 273 -28.37 27.83 4.85
N ALA A 274 -27.35 28.54 5.34
CA ALA A 274 -27.41 29.97 5.57
C ALA A 274 -27.82 30.74 4.27
N PRO A 275 -28.48 31.90 4.39
CA PRO A 275 -28.79 32.75 3.23
C PRO A 275 -27.54 33.01 2.38
N GLY A 276 -27.66 32.84 1.05
CA GLY A 276 -26.54 33.00 0.11
C GLY A 276 -25.72 31.73 -0.18
N TRP A 277 -26.03 30.59 0.43
CA TRP A 277 -25.29 29.33 0.25
C TRP A 277 -25.98 28.29 -0.63
N LYS A 278 -26.97 28.69 -1.45
CA LYS A 278 -27.66 27.77 -2.37
C LYS A 278 -26.70 27.10 -3.36
N ASP A 279 -25.63 27.79 -3.75
CA ASP A 279 -24.63 27.27 -4.67
C ASP A 279 -23.83 26.10 -4.07
N ALA A 280 -23.86 25.88 -2.75
CA ALA A 280 -23.27 24.71 -2.12
C ALA A 280 -23.98 23.40 -2.51
N LEU A 281 -25.25 23.46 -2.96
CA LEU A 281 -26.01 22.29 -3.40
C LEU A 281 -25.36 21.57 -4.59
N LYS A 282 -24.51 22.25 -5.38
CA LYS A 282 -23.75 21.60 -6.46
C LYS A 282 -22.69 20.62 -5.94
N TYR A 283 -22.31 20.73 -4.67
CA TYR A 283 -21.37 19.86 -3.98
C TYR A 283 -22.08 18.82 -3.09
N GLU A 284 -23.34 18.51 -3.37
CA GLU A 284 -24.08 17.42 -2.71
C GLU A 284 -23.25 16.14 -2.68
N GLY A 285 -23.19 15.51 -1.51
CA GLY A 285 -22.36 14.34 -1.23
C GLY A 285 -20.98 14.66 -0.66
N TYR A 286 -20.42 15.83 -0.93
CA TYR A 286 -19.08 16.22 -0.48
C TYR A 286 -19.12 16.98 0.85
N THR A 287 -18.03 16.90 1.61
CA THR A 287 -17.78 17.76 2.76
C THR A 287 -17.14 19.06 2.27
N LEU A 288 -17.55 20.21 2.81
CA LEU A 288 -16.88 21.49 2.57
C LEU A 288 -15.99 21.82 3.76
N VAL A 289 -14.72 22.13 3.51
CA VAL A 289 -13.71 22.40 4.56
C VAL A 289 -13.10 23.78 4.32
N GLY A 290 -13.16 24.66 5.32
CA GLY A 290 -12.63 26.02 5.23
C GLY A 290 -11.11 26.05 5.08
N TYR A 291 -10.59 27.10 4.43
CA TYR A 291 -9.14 27.30 4.27
C TYR A 291 -8.39 27.38 5.60
N ASP A 292 -9.06 27.87 6.64
CA ASP A 292 -8.56 27.95 8.02
C ASP A 292 -8.21 26.58 8.61
N TYR A 293 -8.79 25.49 8.13
CA TYR A 293 -8.48 24.13 8.59
C TYR A 293 -7.10 23.63 8.15
N LEU A 294 -6.46 24.28 7.17
CA LEU A 294 -5.07 23.98 6.83
C LEU A 294 -4.10 24.26 7.98
N ALA A 295 -4.50 25.05 8.98
CA ALA A 295 -3.72 25.26 10.20
C ALA A 295 -3.37 23.96 10.94
N THR A 296 -4.16 22.90 10.77
CA THR A 296 -3.89 21.58 11.38
C THR A 296 -3.42 20.53 10.36
N CYS A 297 -3.13 20.95 9.12
CA CYS A 297 -2.71 20.03 8.08
C CYS A 297 -1.30 19.50 8.38
N SER A 298 -1.17 18.18 8.49
CA SER A 298 0.12 17.55 8.82
C SER A 298 0.85 16.98 7.60
N GLU A 299 0.11 16.63 6.55
CA GLU A 299 0.67 16.24 5.26
C GLU A 299 -0.35 16.37 4.13
N ALA A 300 0.15 16.58 2.92
CA ALA A 300 -0.64 16.59 1.70
C ALA A 300 0.16 16.07 0.51
N HIS A 301 -0.50 15.29 -0.36
CA HIS A 301 0.10 14.61 -1.50
C HIS A 301 -0.83 14.62 -2.70
N TYR A 302 -0.26 14.58 -3.90
CA TYR A 302 -1.01 14.43 -5.14
C TYR A 302 -0.28 13.53 -6.12
N ILE A 303 -1.04 12.72 -6.87
CA ILE A 303 -0.51 11.80 -7.88
C ILE A 303 -0.02 12.62 -9.06
N THR A 304 1.24 12.41 -9.45
CA THR A 304 1.81 13.05 -10.64
C THR A 304 1.61 12.20 -11.89
N GLU A 305 1.69 10.88 -11.74
CA GLU A 305 1.57 9.93 -12.85
C GLU A 305 1.11 8.56 -12.34
N VAL A 306 0.15 7.95 -13.05
CA VAL A 306 -0.27 6.57 -12.82
C VAL A 306 0.64 5.62 -13.58
N ALA A 307 0.90 4.44 -13.01
CA ALA A 307 1.61 3.41 -13.74
C ALA A 307 0.73 2.79 -14.83
N PRO A 308 1.28 2.31 -15.95
CA PRO A 308 0.54 1.49 -16.89
C PRO A 308 -0.14 0.31 -16.17
N VAL A 309 -1.38 -0.01 -16.55
CA VAL A 309 -2.12 -1.12 -15.94
C VAL A 309 -1.34 -2.42 -16.15
N GLY A 310 -1.02 -3.11 -15.06
CA GLY A 310 -0.21 -4.34 -15.09
C GLY A 310 1.27 -4.09 -15.37
N SER A 311 1.80 -2.91 -15.04
CA SER A 311 3.22 -2.57 -15.20
C SER A 311 4.13 -3.70 -14.66
N PRO A 312 5.13 -4.15 -15.45
CA PRO A 312 6.04 -5.24 -15.05
C PRO A 312 6.76 -5.01 -13.72
N ARG A 313 6.96 -3.75 -13.30
CA ARG A 313 7.60 -3.42 -12.02
C ARG A 313 6.86 -3.96 -10.80
N PHE A 314 5.57 -4.26 -10.93
CA PHE A 314 4.76 -4.87 -9.87
C PHE A 314 4.80 -6.40 -9.89
N THR A 315 5.50 -7.03 -10.84
CA THR A 315 5.53 -8.50 -10.96
C THR A 315 6.09 -9.16 -9.72
N SER A 316 7.11 -8.56 -9.09
CA SER A 316 7.73 -9.06 -7.85
C SER A 316 6.73 -9.16 -6.70
N GLN A 317 5.71 -8.30 -6.64
CA GLN A 317 4.64 -8.38 -5.63
C GLN A 317 3.92 -9.74 -5.63
N ARG A 318 3.89 -10.45 -6.77
CA ARG A 318 3.29 -11.79 -6.86
C ARG A 318 4.05 -12.83 -6.03
N ALA A 319 5.26 -12.51 -5.56
CA ALA A 319 5.99 -13.35 -4.63
C ALA A 319 5.37 -13.36 -3.22
N LEU A 320 4.58 -12.34 -2.86
CA LEU A 320 3.93 -12.26 -1.56
C LEU A 320 2.94 -13.43 -1.38
N GLY A 321 3.07 -14.15 -0.28
CA GLY A 321 2.25 -15.32 0.01
C GLY A 321 2.98 -16.44 0.75
N GLU A 322 2.27 -17.55 0.91
CA GLU A 322 2.78 -18.76 1.54
C GLU A 322 3.33 -19.73 0.49
N TRP A 323 4.58 -20.14 0.64
CA TRP A 323 5.28 -21.03 -0.27
C TRP A 323 5.52 -22.37 0.38
N LYS A 324 5.06 -23.46 -0.25
CA LYS A 324 5.37 -24.82 0.20
C LYS A 324 6.81 -25.14 -0.16
N VAL A 325 7.68 -25.26 0.83
CA VAL A 325 9.13 -25.48 0.66
C VAL A 325 9.47 -26.96 0.87
N THR A 326 10.36 -27.47 0.02
CA THR A 326 11.00 -28.78 0.21
C THR A 326 12.52 -28.67 0.04
N PHE A 327 13.26 -29.18 1.02
CA PHE A 327 14.71 -29.40 0.98
C PHE A 327 15.01 -30.87 0.66
N GLN A 328 15.85 -31.12 -0.34
CA GLN A 328 16.16 -32.46 -0.83
C GLN A 328 17.67 -32.64 -0.99
N HIS A 329 18.15 -33.86 -0.74
CA HIS A 329 19.49 -34.29 -1.11
C HIS A 329 19.34 -35.58 -1.93
N LYS A 330 19.79 -35.54 -3.19
CA LYS A 330 19.45 -36.56 -4.20
C LYS A 330 17.92 -36.72 -4.24
N ASP A 331 17.41 -37.95 -4.18
CA ASP A 331 15.96 -38.23 -4.21
C ASP A 331 15.29 -38.20 -2.82
N ALA A 332 16.05 -37.96 -1.75
CA ALA A 332 15.54 -37.98 -0.39
C ALA A 332 15.08 -36.59 0.06
N LYS A 333 13.82 -36.52 0.53
CA LYS A 333 13.26 -35.34 1.19
C LYS A 333 13.83 -35.23 2.61
N LEU A 334 14.59 -34.17 2.86
CA LEU A 334 15.20 -33.89 4.17
C LEU A 334 14.22 -33.12 5.06
N LEU A 335 13.70 -31.99 4.59
CA LEU A 335 12.88 -31.08 5.39
C LEU A 335 11.77 -30.48 4.52
N THR A 336 10.62 -30.19 5.13
CA THR A 336 9.52 -29.46 4.50
C THR A 336 9.03 -28.36 5.39
N GLY A 337 8.50 -27.31 4.79
CA GLY A 337 7.96 -26.17 5.52
C GLY A 337 7.10 -25.27 4.66
N VAL A 338 6.75 -24.13 5.24
CA VAL A 338 6.05 -23.03 4.61
C VAL A 338 6.90 -21.77 4.77
N LEU A 339 7.31 -21.17 3.66
CA LEU A 339 7.93 -19.85 3.64
C LEU A 339 6.85 -18.80 3.45
N CYS A 340 6.63 -17.95 4.44
CA CYS A 340 5.73 -16.81 4.34
C CYS A 340 6.51 -15.60 3.85
N TRP A 341 6.33 -15.25 2.58
CA TRP A 341 6.97 -14.11 1.94
C TRP A 341 6.07 -12.89 2.09
N ARG A 342 6.47 -11.93 2.93
CA ARG A 342 5.66 -10.78 3.39
C ARG A 342 6.16 -9.45 2.86
N LYS A 343 7.44 -9.39 2.47
CA LYS A 343 8.10 -8.16 2.03
C LYS A 343 8.96 -8.40 0.80
N LEU A 344 9.09 -7.39 -0.03
CA LEU A 344 10.08 -7.39 -1.09
C LEU A 344 11.40 -6.87 -0.52
N PRO A 345 12.55 -7.47 -0.86
CA PRO A 345 13.85 -6.96 -0.45
C PRO A 345 14.12 -5.67 -1.24
N LEU A 346 13.71 -4.56 -0.67
CA LEU A 346 13.85 -3.23 -1.26
C LEU A 346 14.78 -2.41 -0.38
N ALA A 347 15.49 -1.47 -0.99
CA ALA A 347 16.14 -0.41 -0.23
C ALA A 347 15.05 0.32 0.58
N ALA A 348 15.15 0.29 1.91
CA ALA A 348 14.21 1.02 2.75
C ALA A 348 14.30 2.51 2.39
N ALA A 349 13.15 3.17 2.25
CA ALA A 349 13.09 4.57 1.84
C ALA A 349 13.92 5.43 2.82
N GLY A 350 14.98 6.07 2.30
CA GLY A 350 15.87 6.92 3.11
C GLY A 350 16.94 6.18 3.92
N SER A 351 17.08 4.85 3.77
CA SER A 351 18.17 4.08 4.39
C SER A 351 19.28 3.79 3.37
N ASN A 352 20.53 3.90 3.82
CA ASN A 352 21.70 3.45 3.06
C ASN A 352 21.94 1.93 3.15
N LYS A 353 21.19 1.23 4.01
CA LYS A 353 21.25 -0.23 4.19
C LYS A 353 19.98 -0.88 3.66
N ALA A 354 20.14 -1.90 2.82
CA ALA A 354 19.04 -2.69 2.30
C ALA A 354 18.43 -3.54 3.43
N ASP A 355 17.10 -3.55 3.54
CA ASP A 355 16.39 -4.55 4.35
C ASP A 355 16.17 -5.75 3.43
N LEU A 356 16.94 -6.82 3.67
CA LEU A 356 16.88 -8.06 2.91
C LEU A 356 15.80 -9.00 3.42
N ARG A 357 15.13 -8.71 4.54
CA ARG A 357 14.11 -9.62 5.10
C ARG A 357 12.95 -9.76 4.14
N ILE A 358 12.58 -11.01 3.87
CA ILE A 358 11.37 -11.32 3.11
C ILE A 358 10.28 -11.95 3.97
N GLY A 359 10.63 -12.61 5.08
CA GLY A 359 9.67 -13.20 6.01
C GLY A 359 10.26 -14.37 6.79
N ASP A 360 9.46 -15.40 7.08
CA ASP A 360 9.87 -16.56 7.88
C ASP A 360 9.58 -17.89 7.18
N LEU A 361 10.46 -18.86 7.41
CA LEU A 361 10.28 -20.27 7.07
C LEU A 361 9.84 -21.03 8.33
N TYR A 362 8.66 -21.62 8.27
CA TYR A 362 8.10 -22.49 9.30
C TYR A 362 8.25 -23.95 8.88
N THR A 363 8.87 -24.79 9.70
CA THR A 363 9.22 -26.16 9.32
C THR A 363 8.42 -27.20 10.09
N ALA A 364 8.28 -28.39 9.50
CA ALA A 364 7.43 -29.46 10.06
C ALA A 364 7.92 -29.99 11.43
N ASP A 365 9.15 -29.69 11.82
CA ASP A 365 9.76 -29.98 13.12
C ASP A 365 9.61 -28.82 14.12
N HIS A 366 8.62 -27.95 13.92
CA HIS A 366 8.23 -26.85 14.82
C HIS A 366 9.29 -25.76 14.97
N GLN A 367 10.11 -25.54 13.94
CA GLN A 367 11.09 -24.45 13.94
C GLN A 367 10.61 -23.28 13.09
N GLN A 368 11.07 -22.09 13.44
CA GLN A 368 10.90 -20.85 12.69
C GLN A 368 12.27 -20.28 12.36
N TYR A 369 12.46 -19.94 11.08
CA TYR A 369 13.70 -19.33 10.60
C TYR A 369 13.41 -18.04 9.86
N ARG A 370 14.09 -16.96 10.24
CA ARG A 370 14.09 -15.72 9.47
C ARG A 370 14.73 -15.96 8.11
N VAL A 371 14.11 -15.43 7.05
CA VAL A 371 14.64 -15.52 5.68
C VAL A 371 14.93 -14.14 5.13
N ASN A 372 16.16 -13.97 4.67
CA ASN A 372 16.58 -12.82 3.88
C ASN A 372 16.72 -13.22 2.41
N ALA A 373 16.58 -12.25 1.51
CA ALA A 373 16.73 -12.45 0.09
C ALA A 373 17.36 -11.26 -0.63
N GLU A 374 18.09 -11.56 -1.70
CA GLU A 374 18.37 -10.63 -2.78
C GLU A 374 17.49 -11.02 -3.98
N LEU A 375 16.96 -10.01 -4.66
CA LEU A 375 16.12 -10.20 -5.84
C LEU A 375 16.61 -9.28 -6.95
N ASP A 376 17.00 -9.86 -8.09
CA ASP A 376 17.41 -9.15 -9.29
C ASP A 376 16.46 -9.46 -10.45
N GLY A 377 15.97 -8.39 -11.10
CA GLY A 377 15.02 -8.46 -12.20
C GLY A 377 14.03 -7.30 -12.22
N ASP A 378 13.42 -7.08 -13.40
CA ASP A 378 12.48 -5.99 -13.68
C ASP A 378 11.04 -6.48 -13.92
N GLY A 379 10.80 -7.78 -13.77
CA GLY A 379 9.51 -8.42 -14.02
C GLY A 379 9.23 -8.75 -15.49
N THR A 380 10.16 -8.47 -16.42
CA THR A 380 10.04 -8.88 -17.83
C THR A 380 10.57 -10.29 -18.09
N LYS A 381 11.34 -10.83 -17.15
CA LYS A 381 11.96 -12.17 -17.17
C LYS A 381 11.86 -12.82 -15.78
N PRO A 382 12.14 -14.13 -15.65
CA PRO A 382 12.36 -14.74 -14.34
C PRO A 382 13.38 -13.92 -13.53
N TYR A 383 13.13 -13.78 -12.23
CA TYR A 383 14.05 -13.09 -11.34
C TYR A 383 15.18 -14.04 -10.94
N GLU A 384 16.39 -13.49 -10.85
CA GLU A 384 17.47 -14.16 -10.12
C GLU A 384 17.26 -13.88 -8.64
N VAL A 385 17.27 -14.93 -7.82
CA VAL A 385 17.03 -14.82 -6.39
C VAL A 385 18.12 -15.54 -5.63
N LYS A 386 18.54 -14.94 -4.53
CA LYS A 386 19.42 -15.57 -3.54
C LYS A 386 18.79 -15.48 -2.17
N LEU A 387 18.54 -16.63 -1.55
CA LEU A 387 17.95 -16.74 -0.21
C LEU A 387 19.01 -17.07 0.82
N TYR A 388 18.86 -16.50 2.02
CA TYR A 388 19.73 -16.73 3.17
C TYR A 388 18.89 -17.21 4.36
N VAL A 389 19.33 -18.28 5.00
CA VAL A 389 18.70 -18.85 6.20
C VAL A 389 19.80 -19.28 7.19
N ASP A 390 19.67 -18.90 8.45
CA ASP A 390 20.53 -19.42 9.52
C ASP A 390 19.77 -20.48 10.32
N PHE A 391 20.00 -21.76 10.00
CA PHE A 391 19.39 -22.90 10.67
C PHE A 391 19.92 -23.16 12.08
N VAL A 392 21.04 -22.52 12.46
CA VAL A 392 21.61 -22.65 13.80
C VAL A 392 21.01 -21.60 14.73
N LYS A 393 20.96 -20.34 14.29
CA LYS A 393 20.45 -19.23 15.14
C LYS A 393 18.95 -19.01 15.03
N GLY A 394 18.30 -19.42 13.94
CA GLY A 394 16.88 -19.14 13.69
C GLY A 394 16.57 -17.70 13.27
N VAL A 395 17.48 -16.76 13.53
CA VAL A 395 17.30 -15.33 13.26
C VAL A 395 18.44 -14.77 12.41
N LEU A 396 18.10 -13.81 11.56
CA LEU A 396 19.03 -13.04 10.74
C LEU A 396 18.79 -11.55 10.98
N PRO A 397 19.84 -10.74 11.17
CA PRO A 397 19.72 -9.29 11.09
C PRO A 397 19.18 -8.85 9.72
N THR A 398 18.56 -7.68 9.68
CA THR A 398 17.78 -7.22 8.51
C THR A 398 18.59 -7.10 7.22
N ASP A 399 19.86 -6.74 7.34
CA ASP A 399 20.81 -6.54 6.23
C ASP A 399 21.79 -7.71 6.07
N SER A 400 21.59 -8.81 6.81
CA SER A 400 22.58 -9.88 6.88
C SER A 400 22.44 -10.88 5.75
N THR A 401 23.59 -11.31 5.24
CA THR A 401 23.75 -12.48 4.37
C THR A 401 24.49 -13.62 5.10
N SER A 402 24.65 -13.54 6.43
CA SER A 402 25.34 -14.53 7.27
C SER A 402 24.44 -15.74 7.50
N GLY A 403 24.48 -16.72 6.62
CA GLY A 403 23.70 -17.95 6.74
C GLY A 403 24.01 -18.90 5.60
N ALA A 404 23.34 -20.03 5.59
CA ALA A 404 23.33 -20.91 4.43
C ALA A 404 22.59 -20.22 3.28
N ALA A 405 23.12 -20.31 2.06
CA ALA A 405 22.60 -19.60 0.90
C ALA A 405 22.16 -20.55 -0.23
N TRP A 406 21.06 -20.19 -0.89
CA TRP A 406 20.64 -20.83 -2.14
C TRP A 406 20.38 -19.78 -3.22
N SER A 407 20.72 -20.10 -4.46
CA SER A 407 20.49 -19.23 -5.62
C SER A 407 19.80 -19.98 -6.75
N GLY A 408 19.05 -19.24 -7.54
CA GLY A 408 18.39 -19.75 -8.74
C GLY A 408 17.31 -18.79 -9.21
N THR A 409 16.30 -19.35 -9.88
CA THR A 409 15.30 -18.55 -10.58
C THR A 409 13.96 -18.56 -9.86
N LEU A 410 13.33 -17.39 -9.79
CA LEU A 410 11.96 -17.19 -9.34
C LEU A 410 11.07 -16.83 -10.53
N THR A 411 10.08 -17.66 -10.83
CA THR A 411 9.11 -17.41 -11.90
C THR A 411 7.75 -17.00 -11.30
N LEU A 412 7.22 -15.85 -11.73
CA LEU A 412 6.00 -15.23 -11.19
C LEU A 412 4.93 -15.00 -12.29
N PRO A 413 4.38 -16.06 -12.89
CA PRO A 413 3.46 -15.93 -14.01
C PRO A 413 2.12 -15.35 -13.56
N GLU A 414 1.39 -14.70 -14.47
CA GLU A 414 0.04 -14.18 -14.18
C GLU A 414 -0.94 -15.30 -13.78
N SER A 415 -0.68 -16.53 -14.21
CA SER A 415 -1.48 -17.72 -13.87
C SER A 415 -1.39 -18.12 -12.40
N GLY A 416 -0.49 -17.49 -11.63
CA GLY A 416 -0.24 -17.80 -10.22
C GLY A 416 0.49 -19.12 -9.98
N LYS A 417 1.04 -19.79 -11.01
CA LYS A 417 1.89 -21.00 -10.81
C LYS A 417 3.31 -20.59 -10.52
N SER A 418 3.52 -19.92 -9.40
CA SER A 418 4.83 -19.43 -9.05
C SER A 418 5.71 -20.55 -8.51
N ILE A 419 6.91 -20.67 -9.06
CA ILE A 419 7.87 -21.73 -8.75
C ILE A 419 9.22 -21.09 -8.43
N LEU A 420 9.85 -21.64 -7.40
CA LEU A 420 11.18 -21.31 -6.94
C LEU A 420 12.03 -22.60 -7.01
N SER A 421 13.14 -22.55 -7.74
CA SER A 421 14.08 -23.67 -7.82
C SER A 421 15.49 -23.16 -7.56
N LEU A 422 16.07 -23.60 -6.45
CA LEU A 422 17.34 -23.07 -5.96
C LEU A 422 18.34 -24.19 -5.67
N LYS A 423 19.59 -23.93 -6.02
CA LYS A 423 20.73 -24.77 -5.67
C LYS A 423 21.53 -24.06 -4.59
N SER A 424 22.27 -24.83 -3.79
CA SER A 424 23.19 -24.25 -2.82
C SER A 424 24.15 -23.27 -3.51
N ALA A 425 24.36 -22.13 -2.88
CA ALA A 425 25.18 -21.02 -3.37
C ALA A 425 26.29 -20.65 -2.36
N GLY A 426 26.63 -21.57 -1.47
CA GLY A 426 27.61 -21.38 -0.40
C GLY A 426 27.01 -20.69 0.83
N GLY A 427 27.78 -19.77 1.43
CA GLY A 427 27.44 -19.12 2.70
C GLY A 427 28.13 -19.78 3.88
N GLU A 428 27.55 -19.65 5.07
CA GLU A 428 28.04 -20.35 6.26
C GLU A 428 27.78 -21.86 6.14
N ARG A 429 28.77 -22.67 6.52
CA ARG A 429 28.61 -24.12 6.57
C ARG A 429 27.64 -24.51 7.67
N GLN A 430 26.50 -25.05 7.27
CA GLN A 430 25.43 -25.50 8.14
C GLN A 430 24.90 -26.85 7.65
N LYS A 431 24.14 -27.54 8.51
CA LYS A 431 23.59 -28.86 8.21
C LYS A 431 22.07 -28.89 8.35
N ILE A 432 21.42 -29.68 7.49
CA ILE A 432 20.01 -30.08 7.62
C ILE A 432 20.00 -31.60 7.80
N LYS A 433 19.59 -32.10 8.97
CA LYS A 433 19.58 -33.54 9.29
C LYS A 433 20.91 -34.23 8.93
N ASP A 434 22.01 -33.65 9.42
CA ASP A 434 23.39 -34.11 9.22
C ASP A 434 23.98 -33.97 7.81
N ILE A 435 23.19 -33.53 6.82
CA ILE A 435 23.66 -33.25 5.46
C ILE A 435 24.10 -31.79 5.35
N ASP A 436 25.29 -31.56 4.80
CA ASP A 436 25.79 -30.21 4.54
C ASP A 436 24.89 -29.48 3.52
N VAL A 437 24.54 -28.23 3.79
CA VAL A 437 23.65 -27.43 2.92
C VAL A 437 24.18 -27.30 1.48
N GLU A 438 25.50 -27.41 1.28
CA GLU A 438 26.15 -27.46 -0.04
C GLU A 438 25.57 -28.56 -0.96
N ASP A 439 25.09 -29.66 -0.38
CA ASP A 439 24.50 -30.80 -1.09
C ASP A 439 22.96 -30.77 -1.16
N VAL A 440 22.33 -29.70 -0.66
CA VAL A 440 20.87 -29.59 -0.55
C VAL A 440 20.28 -28.69 -1.63
N VAL A 441 19.28 -29.21 -2.34
CA VAL A 441 18.43 -28.47 -3.27
C VAL A 441 17.18 -28.00 -2.55
N MET A 442 16.81 -26.72 -2.76
CA MET A 442 15.57 -26.15 -2.26
C MET A 442 14.61 -25.92 -3.44
N THR A 443 13.38 -26.40 -3.29
CA THR A 443 12.28 -26.06 -4.20
C THR A 443 11.13 -25.47 -3.42
N ALA A 444 10.39 -24.54 -4.02
CA ALA A 444 9.15 -24.05 -3.46
C ALA A 444 8.09 -23.76 -4.52
N GLU A 445 6.83 -23.95 -4.12
CA GLU A 445 5.65 -23.64 -4.92
C GLU A 445 4.71 -22.75 -4.12
N LEU A 446 4.22 -21.67 -4.73
CA LEU A 446 3.32 -20.74 -4.08
C LEU A 446 1.93 -21.37 -3.86
N GLY A 447 1.44 -21.33 -2.63
CA GLY A 447 0.07 -21.69 -2.27
C GLY A 447 -0.93 -20.71 -2.87
N ARG A 448 -1.91 -21.26 -3.61
CA ARG A 448 -2.91 -20.45 -4.32
C ARG A 448 -4.15 -20.19 -3.47
N ASP A 449 -4.83 -21.26 -3.08
CA ASP A 449 -6.19 -21.21 -2.56
C ASP A 449 -6.29 -21.87 -1.17
N THR A 450 -5.16 -22.09 -0.52
CA THR A 450 -5.06 -22.78 0.76
C THR A 450 -4.14 -22.01 1.69
N ASN A 451 -4.57 -21.89 2.94
CA ASN A 451 -3.71 -21.48 4.04
C ASN A 451 -2.84 -22.68 4.46
N LEU A 452 -1.60 -22.70 3.98
CA LEU A 452 -0.61 -23.74 4.26
C LEU A 452 -0.21 -23.76 5.75
N LEU A 453 -0.22 -22.61 6.42
CA LEU A 453 0.11 -22.53 7.85
C LEU A 453 -0.93 -23.20 8.76
N LYS A 454 -2.20 -23.36 8.33
CA LYS A 454 -3.19 -24.16 9.08
C LYS A 454 -2.78 -25.62 9.26
N ALA A 455 -1.96 -26.17 8.35
CA ALA A 455 -1.44 -27.52 8.44
C ALA A 455 -0.08 -27.59 9.16
N MET A 456 0.50 -26.45 9.50
CA MET A 456 1.78 -26.38 10.21
C MET A 456 1.55 -26.30 11.71
N PRO A 457 2.38 -26.97 12.51
CA PRO A 457 2.35 -26.74 13.94
C PRO A 457 2.87 -25.33 14.26
N GLU A 458 2.36 -24.75 15.34
CA GLU A 458 2.94 -23.52 15.88
C GLU A 458 4.39 -23.79 16.34
N PRO A 459 5.35 -22.92 15.99
CA PRO A 459 6.73 -23.03 16.47
C PRO A 459 6.83 -23.00 17.99
N LYS A 460 7.87 -23.66 18.52
CA LYS A 460 8.13 -23.74 19.97
C LYS A 460 8.76 -22.49 20.56
#